data_AF-E8N8F9-F1
#
_entry.id   AF-E8N8F9-F1
#
_cell.length_a   1.000
_cell.length_b   1.000
_cell.length_c   1.000
_cell.angle_alpha   90.00
_cell.angle_beta   90.00
_cell.angle_gamma   90.00
#
_symmetry.space_group_name_H-M   'P 1'
#
loop_
_entity.id
_entity.type
_entity.pdbx_description
1 polymer ?
#
loop_
_entity_poly.entity_id
_entity_poly.type
_entity_poly.pdbx_seq_one_letter_code
_entity_poly.pdbx_strand_id
1 'polypeptide(L)'
;MIHVDVKKLGNIPDGGGWRYVGRFQGDRNRAITAKHTGKRGIAGDMITGTAFVHTVIDDHSRVAYAEIHDDETAATAIAVLRRAVGWFAARGVTVERVLSDNGSAYRSFAWRDACAELSIHPKRTRPYRPQTNGKIERFHRTLAEGWAYSRHYNSESARRNALPAWLHSYNHHRPHTAIGSHPPISRLTNLPGQHI
;
A
#
# COMPACT_ATOMS: atom_id res chain seq x y z
N MET A 1 5.05 -15.11 6.66
CA MET A 1 5.75 -13.84 6.96
C MET A 1 5.20 -12.80 6.01
N ILE A 2 4.86 -11.62 6.51
CA ILE A 2 4.38 -10.51 5.68
C ILE A 2 5.46 -9.44 5.53
N HIS A 3 5.39 -8.67 4.46
CA HIS A 3 6.19 -7.46 4.25
C HIS A 3 5.28 -6.24 4.36
N VAL A 4 5.76 -5.17 4.98
CA VAL A 4 5.03 -3.91 5.11
C VAL A 4 5.87 -2.73 4.62
N ASP A 5 5.21 -1.82 3.91
CA ASP A 5 5.83 -0.60 3.39
C ASP A 5 4.75 0.44 3.03
N VAL A 6 5.14 1.72 2.96
CA VAL A 6 4.26 2.83 2.57
C VAL A 6 4.70 3.42 1.23
N LYS A 7 3.81 3.36 0.23
CA LYS A 7 4.02 4.07 -1.04
C LYS A 7 3.38 5.45 -0.98
N LYS A 8 4.20 6.50 -1.17
CA LYS A 8 3.72 7.88 -1.30
C LYS A 8 3.34 8.19 -2.74
N LEU A 9 2.16 8.77 -2.94
CA LEU A 9 1.67 9.26 -4.22
C LEU A 9 1.14 10.69 -4.04
N GLY A 10 1.54 11.62 -4.92
CA GLY A 10 0.92 12.95 -4.92
C GLY A 10 -0.58 12.84 -5.18
N ASN A 11 -1.39 13.60 -4.45
CA ASN A 11 -2.83 13.64 -4.66
C ASN A 11 -3.16 14.21 -6.03
N ILE A 12 -4.21 13.67 -6.65
CA ILE A 12 -4.74 14.17 -7.92
C ILE A 12 -5.62 15.39 -7.63
N PRO A 13 -5.32 16.57 -8.22
CA PRO A 13 -6.20 17.74 -8.13
C PRO A 13 -7.58 17.47 -8.71
N ASP A 14 -8.59 18.19 -8.22
CA ASP A 14 -9.93 18.19 -8.82
C ASP A 14 -9.86 18.72 -10.27
N GLY A 15 -10.49 17.99 -11.19
CA GLY A 15 -10.33 18.20 -12.64
C GLY A 15 -9.13 17.47 -13.24
N GLY A 16 -8.37 16.73 -12.42
CA GLY A 16 -7.28 15.85 -12.86
C GLY A 16 -5.89 16.50 -12.86
N GLY A 17 -4.87 15.63 -12.82
CA GLY A 17 -3.47 16.02 -12.76
C GLY A 17 -2.81 16.25 -14.12
N TRP A 18 -1.72 17.02 -14.12
CA TRP A 18 -1.00 17.47 -15.32
C TRP A 18 -0.61 16.35 -16.30
N ARG A 19 -0.39 15.13 -15.80
CA ARG A 19 -0.04 13.97 -16.63
C ARG A 19 -1.10 13.66 -17.69
N TYR A 20 -2.37 13.98 -17.45
CA TYR A 20 -3.48 13.66 -18.36
C TYR A 20 -4.11 14.90 -18.99
N VAL A 21 -4.13 16.04 -18.29
CA VAL A 21 -4.76 17.28 -18.79
C VAL A 21 -3.76 18.31 -19.34
N GLY A 22 -2.46 17.97 -19.33
CA GLY A 22 -1.37 18.90 -19.67
C GLY A 22 -1.00 19.83 -18.51
N ARG A 23 0.20 20.44 -18.60
CA ARG A 23 0.77 21.26 -17.51
C ARG A 23 -0.10 22.46 -17.16
N PHE A 24 -0.50 23.24 -18.16
CA PHE A 24 -1.25 24.47 -17.94
C PHE A 24 -2.58 24.25 -17.20
N GLN A 25 -3.40 23.29 -17.67
CA GLN A 25 -4.64 22.95 -16.99
C GLN A 25 -4.38 22.28 -15.63
N GLY A 26 -3.39 21.39 -15.55
CA GLY A 26 -3.02 20.70 -14.32
C GLY A 26 -2.57 21.64 -13.21
N ASP A 27 -1.81 22.69 -13.53
CA ASP A 27 -1.35 23.69 -12.57
C ASP A 27 -2.52 24.55 -12.07
N ARG A 28 -3.46 24.91 -12.95
CA ARG A 28 -4.71 25.58 -12.57
C ARG A 28 -5.55 24.71 -11.62
N ASN A 29 -5.79 23.45 -11.98
CA ASN A 29 -6.51 22.50 -11.16
C ASN A 29 -5.85 22.34 -9.78
N ARG A 30 -4.52 22.21 -9.75
CA ARG A 30 -3.73 22.11 -8.51
C ARG A 30 -3.94 23.35 -7.63
N ALA A 31 -3.82 24.56 -8.19
CA ALA A 31 -3.97 25.79 -7.43
C ALA A 31 -5.40 25.96 -6.86
N ILE A 32 -6.43 25.62 -7.64
CA ILE A 32 -7.84 25.66 -7.20
C ILE A 32 -8.07 24.63 -6.09
N THR A 33 -7.64 23.38 -6.30
CA THR A 33 -7.80 22.31 -5.31
C THR A 33 -7.06 22.61 -4.02
N ALA A 34 -5.85 23.14 -4.09
CA ALA A 34 -5.07 23.51 -2.91
C ALA A 34 -5.75 24.62 -2.09
N LYS A 35 -6.37 25.61 -2.76
CA LYS A 35 -7.20 26.63 -2.09
C LYS A 35 -8.44 26.04 -1.44
N HIS A 36 -9.16 25.17 -2.15
CA HIS A 36 -10.39 24.55 -1.65
C HIS A 36 -10.11 23.64 -0.44
N THR A 37 -9.09 22.80 -0.52
CA THR A 37 -8.72 21.87 0.56
C THR A 37 -8.07 22.56 1.75
N GLY A 38 -7.46 23.73 1.54
CA GLY A 38 -6.78 24.50 2.58
C GLY A 38 -5.54 23.82 3.20
N LYS A 39 -5.11 22.68 2.66
CA LYS A 39 -3.95 21.93 3.16
C LYS A 39 -2.68 22.76 2.95
N ARG A 40 -1.84 22.85 3.98
CA ARG A 40 -0.58 23.59 3.95
C ARG A 40 0.62 22.66 4.11
N GLY A 41 1.66 22.93 3.34
CA GLY A 41 2.97 22.31 3.50
C GLY A 41 3.72 22.89 4.69
N ILE A 42 4.90 22.32 4.97
CA ILE A 42 5.78 22.77 6.06
C ILE A 42 6.22 24.23 5.86
N ALA A 43 6.39 24.67 4.61
CA ALA A 43 6.72 26.05 4.26
C ALA A 43 5.50 27.00 4.27
N GLY A 44 4.32 26.50 4.65
CA GLY A 44 3.07 27.28 4.69
C GLY A 44 2.36 27.45 3.34
N ASP A 45 2.93 26.89 2.27
CA ASP A 45 2.37 26.88 0.92
C ASP A 45 1.14 25.96 0.83
N MET A 46 0.15 26.34 0.02
CA MET A 46 -1.03 25.51 -0.19
C MET A 46 -0.70 24.32 -1.09
N ILE A 47 -1.02 23.11 -0.64
CA ILE A 47 -0.70 21.86 -1.32
C ILE A 47 -1.95 20.99 -1.52
N THR A 48 -1.93 20.12 -2.52
CA THR A 48 -2.99 19.12 -2.76
C THR A 48 -2.87 17.93 -1.77
N GLY A 49 -1.70 17.74 -1.16
CA GLY A 49 -1.40 16.67 -0.23
C GLY A 49 -0.86 15.40 -0.90
N THR A 50 -0.64 14.39 -0.06
CA THR A 50 -0.06 13.09 -0.44
C THR A 50 -1.01 11.98 0.02
N ALA A 51 -1.20 10.99 -0.83
CA ALA A 51 -1.82 9.72 -0.50
C ALA A 51 -0.73 8.74 -0.05
N PHE A 52 -0.86 8.22 1.16
CA PHE A 52 0.04 7.24 1.74
C PHE A 52 -0.60 5.86 1.64
N VAL A 53 -0.14 5.05 0.70
CA VAL A 53 -0.64 3.69 0.50
C VAL A 53 0.15 2.76 1.41
N HIS A 54 -0.43 2.41 2.56
CA HIS A 54 0.12 1.42 3.47
C HIS A 54 -0.17 0.04 2.88
N THR A 55 0.88 -0.73 2.62
CA THR A 55 0.79 -2.01 1.92
C THR A 55 1.31 -3.13 2.80
N VAL A 56 0.64 -4.28 2.76
CA VAL A 56 1.02 -5.51 3.44
C VAL A 56 0.95 -6.64 2.42
N ILE A 57 2.05 -7.34 2.16
CA ILE A 57 2.08 -8.45 1.20
C ILE A 57 2.62 -9.71 1.86
N ASP A 58 1.96 -10.84 1.65
CA ASP A 58 2.46 -12.13 2.11
C ASP A 58 3.63 -12.61 1.24
N ASP A 59 4.70 -13.05 1.91
CA ASP A 59 5.97 -13.42 1.29
C ASP A 59 5.85 -14.65 0.38
N HIS A 60 4.95 -15.57 0.74
CA HIS A 60 4.75 -16.88 0.13
C HIS A 60 3.73 -16.85 -1.02
N SER A 61 2.52 -16.34 -0.74
CA SER A 61 1.38 -16.35 -1.66
C SER A 61 1.34 -15.16 -2.61
N ARG A 62 1.98 -14.04 -2.25
CA ARG A 62 1.84 -12.72 -2.91
C ARG A 62 0.51 -12.02 -2.69
N VAL A 63 -0.38 -12.58 -1.88
CA VAL A 63 -1.63 -11.90 -1.54
C VAL A 63 -1.30 -10.59 -0.85
N ALA A 64 -1.91 -9.51 -1.34
CA ALA A 64 -1.66 -8.15 -0.90
C ALA A 64 -2.92 -7.53 -0.28
N TYR A 65 -2.69 -6.83 0.83
CA TYR A 65 -3.63 -5.94 1.49
C TYR A 65 -3.08 -4.52 1.41
N ALA A 66 -3.93 -3.53 1.15
CA ALA A 66 -3.49 -2.14 1.15
C ALA A 66 -4.60 -1.18 1.55
N GLU A 67 -4.22 -0.09 2.21
CA GLU A 67 -5.09 1.00 2.62
C GLU A 67 -4.46 2.34 2.26
N ILE A 68 -5.30 3.35 1.99
CA ILE A 68 -4.83 4.71 1.68
C ILE A 68 -5.17 5.61 2.87
N HIS A 69 -4.14 6.23 3.43
CA HIS A 69 -4.22 7.19 4.53
C HIS A 69 -3.60 8.53 4.13
N ASP A 70 -3.74 9.52 5.01
CA ASP A 70 -3.24 10.88 4.80
C ASP A 70 -1.89 11.11 5.49
N ASP A 71 -1.34 10.08 6.14
CA ASP A 71 -0.04 10.10 6.82
C ASP A 71 0.64 8.72 6.81
N GLU A 72 1.90 8.69 7.27
CA GLU A 72 2.71 7.49 7.47
C GLU A 72 3.16 7.32 8.93
N THR A 73 2.36 7.81 9.88
CA THR A 73 2.71 7.76 11.30
C THR A 73 2.75 6.32 11.83
N ALA A 74 3.45 6.12 12.95
CA ALA A 74 3.45 4.84 13.65
C ALA A 74 2.02 4.39 14.04
N ALA A 75 1.18 5.32 14.52
CA ALA A 75 -0.20 5.01 14.91
C ALA A 75 -1.01 4.46 13.73
N THR A 76 -0.94 5.12 12.57
CA THR A 76 -1.62 4.66 11.35
C THR A 76 -1.07 3.33 10.87
N ALA A 77 0.25 3.16 10.82
CA ALA A 77 0.87 1.89 10.42
C ALA A 77 0.45 0.73 11.33
N ILE A 78 0.42 0.93 12.64
CA ILE A 78 -0.04 -0.08 13.62
C ILE A 78 -1.50 -0.43 13.39
N ALA A 79 -2.36 0.56 13.16
CA ALA A 79 -3.78 0.33 12.91
C ALA A 79 -3.99 -0.50 11.63
N VAL A 80 -3.24 -0.20 10.57
CA VAL A 80 -3.22 -0.98 9.32
C VAL A 80 -2.73 -2.40 9.59
N LEU A 81 -1.65 -2.59 10.37
CA LEU A 81 -1.13 -3.92 10.70
C LEU A 81 -2.20 -4.77 11.39
N ARG A 82 -2.91 -4.24 12.40
CA ARG A 82 -3.97 -4.98 13.12
C ARG A 82 -5.10 -5.41 12.18
N ARG A 83 -5.56 -4.51 11.31
CA ARG A 83 -6.60 -4.84 10.31
C ARG A 83 -6.10 -5.85 9.30
N ALA A 84 -4.87 -5.71 8.80
CA ALA A 84 -4.26 -6.66 7.87
C ALA A 84 -4.15 -8.06 8.50
N VAL A 85 -3.72 -8.16 9.76
CA VAL A 85 -3.62 -9.44 10.48
C VAL A 85 -4.98 -10.11 10.58
N GLY A 86 -6.03 -9.38 10.98
CA GLY A 86 -7.40 -9.93 10.98
C GLY A 86 -7.87 -10.35 9.59
N TRP A 87 -7.54 -9.56 8.56
CA TRP A 87 -7.88 -9.86 7.16
C TRP A 87 -7.18 -11.12 6.62
N PHE A 88 -5.92 -11.35 7.01
CA PHE A 88 -5.17 -12.56 6.69
C PHE A 88 -5.67 -13.78 7.48
N ALA A 89 -5.98 -13.61 8.76
CA ALA A 89 -6.53 -14.67 9.60
C ALA A 89 -7.88 -15.18 9.07
N ALA A 90 -8.76 -14.29 8.59
CA ALA A 90 -10.00 -14.66 7.92
C ALA A 90 -9.82 -15.48 6.63
N ARG A 91 -8.58 -15.59 6.12
CA ARG A 91 -8.18 -16.37 4.94
C ARG A 91 -7.27 -17.56 5.31
N GLY A 92 -7.23 -17.93 6.60
CA GLY A 92 -6.43 -19.06 7.08
C GLY A 92 -4.93 -18.78 7.16
N VAL A 93 -4.50 -17.51 7.12
CA VAL A 93 -3.09 -17.14 7.18
C VAL A 93 -2.74 -16.64 8.59
N THR A 94 -1.89 -17.41 9.28
CA THR A 94 -1.28 -16.97 10.54
C THR A 94 -0.03 -16.14 10.27
N VAL A 95 0.00 -14.91 10.77
CA VAL A 95 1.15 -14.01 10.62
C VAL A 95 2.10 -14.23 11.79
N GLU A 96 3.28 -14.79 11.54
CA GLU A 96 4.30 -15.00 12.59
C GLU A 96 5.36 -13.88 12.63
N ARG A 97 5.59 -13.24 11.48
CA ARG A 97 6.70 -12.30 11.26
C ARG A 97 6.29 -11.21 10.31
N VAL A 98 6.76 -10.00 10.59
CA VAL A 98 6.62 -8.83 9.70
C VAL A 98 8.00 -8.29 9.33
N LEU A 99 8.26 -8.11 8.04
CA LEU A 99 9.45 -7.44 7.52
C LEU A 99 9.08 -6.03 7.06
N SER A 100 9.78 -5.02 7.57
CA SER A 100 9.65 -3.64 7.11
C SER A 100 10.98 -3.08 6.62
N ASP A 101 10.93 -1.91 6.00
CA ASP A 101 12.12 -1.07 5.84
C ASP A 101 12.53 -0.41 7.18
N ASN A 102 13.44 0.58 7.12
CA ASN A 102 13.92 1.32 8.28
C ASN A 102 13.17 2.65 8.51
N GLY A 103 11.95 2.80 7.99
CA GLY A 103 11.09 3.95 8.22
C GLY A 103 10.85 4.22 9.70
N SER A 104 10.68 5.50 10.07
CA SER A 104 10.55 5.95 11.46
C SER A 104 9.38 5.27 12.19
N ALA A 105 8.26 5.07 11.50
CA ALA A 105 7.10 4.34 12.01
C ALA A 105 7.48 2.95 12.51
N TYR A 106 8.18 2.17 11.69
CA TYR A 106 8.57 0.79 11.97
C TYR A 106 9.76 0.67 12.95
N ARG A 107 10.48 1.78 13.18
CA ARG A 107 11.52 1.87 14.22
C ARG A 107 10.98 2.24 15.60
N SER A 108 9.74 2.69 15.70
CA SER A 108 9.16 3.17 16.94
C SER A 108 8.97 2.06 17.99
N PHE A 109 9.02 2.42 19.27
CA PHE A 109 8.67 1.50 20.35
C PHE A 109 7.21 1.06 20.26
N ALA A 110 6.30 1.97 19.89
CA ALA A 110 4.89 1.65 19.68
C ALA A 110 4.69 0.52 18.65
N TRP A 111 5.46 0.52 17.55
CA TRP A 111 5.42 -0.56 16.55
C TRP A 111 5.90 -1.89 17.13
N ARG A 112 7.01 -1.87 17.87
CA ARG A 112 7.54 -3.07 18.56
C ARG A 112 6.49 -3.65 19.51
N ASP A 113 5.86 -2.81 20.32
CA ASP A 113 4.92 -3.23 21.34
C ASP A 113 3.63 -3.78 20.71
N ALA A 114 3.12 -3.12 19.66
CA ALA A 114 1.99 -3.63 18.89
C ALA A 114 2.29 -4.98 18.22
N CYS A 115 3.52 -5.20 17.70
CA CYS A 115 3.91 -6.50 17.18
C CYS A 115 3.94 -7.57 18.28
N ALA A 116 4.43 -7.23 19.48
CA ALA A 116 4.46 -8.15 20.62
C ALA A 116 3.04 -8.54 21.07
N GLU A 117 2.10 -7.59 21.14
CA GLU A 117 0.69 -7.87 21.44
C GLU A 117 0.04 -8.81 20.42
N LEU A 118 0.41 -8.69 19.15
CA LEU A 118 -0.06 -9.58 18.08
C LEU A 118 0.70 -10.91 18.03
N SER A 119 1.68 -11.13 18.91
CA SER A 119 2.60 -12.28 18.87
C SER A 119 3.34 -12.41 17.52
N ILE A 120 3.69 -11.28 16.91
CA ILE A 120 4.41 -11.18 15.64
C ILE A 120 5.85 -10.75 15.92
N HIS A 121 6.84 -11.44 15.35
CA HIS A 121 8.23 -10.99 15.44
C HIS A 121 8.53 -9.93 14.35
N PRO A 122 8.84 -8.68 14.73
CA PRO A 122 9.25 -7.67 13.76
C PRO A 122 10.68 -7.90 13.28
N LYS A 123 10.88 -7.77 11.97
CA LYS A 123 12.18 -7.76 11.30
C LYS A 123 12.27 -6.49 10.45
N ARG A 124 13.50 -5.99 10.30
CA ARG A 124 13.80 -4.87 9.41
C ARG A 124 14.80 -5.30 8.36
N THR A 125 14.72 -4.68 7.19
CA THR A 125 15.75 -4.84 6.15
C THR A 125 17.11 -4.43 6.72
N ARG A 126 18.14 -5.23 6.41
CA ARG A 126 19.50 -4.87 6.79
C ARG A 126 19.94 -3.66 5.97
N PRO A 127 20.72 -2.73 6.54
CA PRO A 127 21.37 -1.69 5.78
C PRO A 127 22.09 -2.28 4.56
N TYR A 128 22.00 -1.59 3.42
CA TYR A 128 22.63 -1.99 2.14
C TYR A 128 22.17 -3.34 1.55
N ARG A 129 21.01 -3.88 1.97
CA ARG A 129 20.40 -5.08 1.37
C ARG A 129 18.96 -4.84 0.88
N PRO A 130 18.76 -3.93 -0.09
CA PRO A 130 17.43 -3.56 -0.59
C PRO A 130 16.68 -4.75 -1.22
N GLN A 131 17.40 -5.77 -1.69
CA GLN A 131 16.80 -6.99 -2.26
C GLN A 131 15.80 -7.68 -1.32
N THR A 132 15.99 -7.53 0.00
CA THR A 132 15.06 -8.09 0.99
C THR A 132 13.66 -7.45 0.94
N ASN A 133 13.54 -6.22 0.41
CA ASN A 133 12.26 -5.56 0.18
C ASN A 133 11.73 -5.72 -1.25
N GLY A 134 12.48 -6.38 -2.15
CA GLY A 134 12.17 -6.40 -3.59
C GLY A 134 10.80 -6.96 -3.94
N LYS A 135 10.18 -7.74 -3.04
CA LYS A 135 8.83 -8.30 -3.17
C LYS A 135 7.76 -7.22 -3.12
N ILE A 136 7.80 -6.35 -2.10
CA ILE A 136 6.84 -5.26 -1.95
C ILE A 136 7.14 -4.10 -2.92
N GLU A 137 8.42 -3.86 -3.22
CA GLU A 137 8.82 -2.89 -4.24
C GLU A 137 8.30 -3.28 -5.64
N ARG A 138 8.35 -4.58 -5.97
CA ARG A 138 7.74 -5.10 -7.21
C ARG A 138 6.22 -4.93 -7.20
N PHE A 139 5.57 -5.19 -6.06
CA PHE A 139 4.14 -4.93 -5.92
C PHE A 139 3.81 -3.44 -6.13
N HIS A 140 4.54 -2.52 -5.53
CA HIS A 140 4.35 -1.07 -5.71
C HIS A 140 4.48 -0.64 -7.17
N ARG A 141 5.39 -1.26 -7.93
CA ARG A 141 5.52 -1.01 -9.37
C ARG A 141 4.25 -1.46 -10.11
N THR A 142 3.79 -2.68 -9.85
CA THR A 142 2.55 -3.21 -10.44
C THR A 142 1.33 -2.36 -10.04
N LEU A 143 1.27 -1.89 -8.80
CA LEU A 143 0.23 -0.99 -8.29
C LEU A 143 0.29 0.39 -8.94
N ALA A 144 1.48 0.94 -9.15
CA ALA A 144 1.63 2.22 -9.84
C ALA A 144 1.16 2.13 -11.30
N GLU A 145 1.57 1.09 -12.02
CA GLU A 145 1.22 0.87 -13.43
C GLU A 145 -0.25 0.49 -13.62
N GLY A 146 -0.78 -0.41 -12.78
CA GLY A 146 -2.11 -0.97 -12.94
C GLY A 146 -3.24 -0.15 -12.29
N TRP A 147 -2.93 0.69 -11.30
CA TRP A 147 -3.93 1.47 -10.58
C TRP A 147 -3.61 2.96 -10.56
N ALA A 148 -2.45 3.36 -10.02
CA ALA A 148 -2.20 4.78 -9.72
C ALA A 148 -2.12 5.65 -10.97
N TYR A 149 -1.62 5.08 -12.07
CA TYR A 149 -1.37 5.76 -13.35
C TYR A 149 -1.94 5.00 -14.56
N SER A 150 -2.86 4.06 -14.35
CA SER A 150 -3.42 3.25 -15.44
C SER A 150 -4.41 4.02 -16.31
N ARG A 151 -5.05 5.06 -15.76
CA ARG A 151 -6.07 5.86 -16.44
C ARG A 151 -6.15 7.27 -15.87
N HIS A 152 -6.86 8.12 -16.59
CA HIS A 152 -7.23 9.44 -16.09
C HIS A 152 -8.19 9.31 -14.92
N TYR A 153 -7.84 9.93 -13.79
CA TYR A 153 -8.75 10.16 -12.68
C TYR A 153 -9.03 11.67 -12.56
N ASN A 154 -10.29 12.03 -12.40
CA ASN A 154 -10.71 13.43 -12.27
C ASN A 154 -10.46 14.01 -10.87
N SER A 155 -10.18 13.19 -9.86
CA SER A 155 -9.88 13.62 -8.49
C SER A 155 -9.16 12.49 -7.72
N GLU A 156 -8.58 12.84 -6.57
CA GLU A 156 -7.99 11.84 -5.67
C GLU A 156 -9.02 10.85 -5.14
N SER A 157 -10.22 11.32 -4.81
CA SER A 157 -11.31 10.46 -4.33
C SER A 157 -11.68 9.39 -5.36
N ALA A 158 -11.71 9.74 -6.66
CA ALA A 158 -11.94 8.78 -7.73
C ALA A 158 -10.83 7.71 -7.79
N ARG A 159 -9.57 8.10 -7.59
CA ARG A 159 -8.45 7.15 -7.53
C ARG A 159 -8.55 6.23 -6.31
N ARG A 160 -8.87 6.77 -5.14
CA ARG A 160 -9.07 6.00 -3.90
C ARG A 160 -10.18 4.96 -4.04
N ASN A 161 -11.32 5.35 -4.60
CA ASN A 161 -12.47 4.46 -4.83
C ASN A 161 -12.16 3.31 -5.80
N ALA A 162 -11.16 3.45 -6.66
CA ALA A 162 -10.75 2.41 -7.60
C ALA A 162 -9.81 1.35 -6.98
N LEU A 163 -9.17 1.63 -5.85
CA LEU A 163 -8.17 0.72 -5.26
C LEU A 163 -8.75 -0.65 -4.89
N PRO A 164 -9.92 -0.77 -4.22
CA PRO A 164 -10.44 -2.08 -3.80
C PRO A 164 -10.68 -3.03 -4.97
N ALA A 165 -11.29 -2.56 -6.05
CA ALA A 165 -11.54 -3.36 -7.25
C ALA A 165 -10.23 -3.81 -7.92
N TRP A 166 -9.23 -2.93 -7.94
CA TRP A 166 -7.92 -3.28 -8.47
C TRP A 166 -7.19 -4.33 -7.61
N LEU A 167 -7.21 -4.18 -6.28
CA LEU A 167 -6.63 -5.17 -5.35
C LEU A 167 -7.31 -6.53 -5.48
N HIS A 168 -8.63 -6.56 -5.66
CA HIS A 168 -9.36 -7.80 -5.94
C HIS A 168 -8.83 -8.46 -7.23
N SER A 169 -8.74 -7.70 -8.32
CA SER A 169 -8.19 -8.22 -9.58
C SER A 169 -6.75 -8.72 -9.44
N TYR A 170 -5.90 -7.97 -8.73
CA TYR A 170 -4.53 -8.39 -8.42
C TYR A 170 -4.50 -9.73 -7.67
N ASN A 171 -5.27 -9.88 -6.60
CA ASN A 171 -5.24 -11.06 -5.74
C ASN A 171 -5.92 -12.29 -6.37
N HIS A 172 -6.99 -12.10 -7.17
CA HIS A 172 -7.86 -13.19 -7.62
C HIS A 172 -7.72 -13.53 -9.10
N HIS A 173 -7.19 -12.63 -9.93
CA HIS A 173 -7.21 -12.82 -11.40
C HIS A 173 -5.85 -12.63 -12.07
N ARG A 174 -4.95 -11.81 -11.52
CA ARG A 174 -3.67 -11.54 -12.16
C ARG A 174 -2.72 -12.74 -12.01
N PRO A 175 -2.21 -13.35 -13.10
CA PRO A 175 -1.19 -14.39 -13.00
C PRO A 175 0.17 -13.79 -12.61
N HIS A 176 0.91 -14.49 -11.74
CA HIS A 176 2.26 -14.09 -11.32
C HIS A 176 3.29 -15.15 -11.65
N THR A 177 4.26 -14.82 -12.51
CA THR A 177 5.34 -15.74 -12.92
C THR A 177 6.12 -16.29 -11.74
N ALA A 178 6.35 -15.47 -10.70
CA ALA A 178 7.04 -15.87 -9.47
C ALA A 178 6.32 -16.96 -8.65
N ILE A 179 5.05 -17.24 -8.95
CA ILE A 179 4.25 -18.29 -8.30
C ILE A 179 3.65 -19.28 -9.31
N GLY A 180 4.35 -19.51 -10.42
CA GLY A 180 3.95 -20.48 -11.44
C GLY A 180 2.79 -19.99 -12.31
N SER A 181 2.66 -18.68 -12.53
CA SER A 181 1.63 -18.06 -13.36
C SER A 181 0.20 -18.24 -12.87
N HIS A 182 0.01 -18.47 -11.57
CA HIS A 182 -1.30 -18.48 -10.93
C HIS A 182 -1.60 -17.15 -10.24
N PRO A 183 -2.88 -16.84 -9.97
CA PRO A 183 -3.26 -15.73 -9.10
C PRO A 183 -2.80 -15.93 -7.66
N PRO A 184 -2.48 -14.86 -6.90
CA PRO A 184 -1.98 -14.98 -5.53
C PRO A 184 -2.88 -15.81 -4.61
N ILE A 185 -4.20 -15.67 -4.74
CA ILE A 185 -5.17 -16.36 -3.87
C ILE A 185 -5.09 -17.89 -3.99
N SER A 186 -4.63 -18.43 -5.12
CA SER A 186 -4.57 -19.89 -5.33
C SER A 186 -3.63 -20.58 -4.34
N ARG A 187 -2.65 -19.86 -3.80
CA ARG A 187 -1.73 -20.37 -2.78
C ARG A 187 -2.30 -20.38 -1.36
N LEU A 188 -3.44 -19.72 -1.14
CA LEU A 188 -4.15 -19.77 0.14
C LEU A 188 -5.22 -20.88 0.15
N THR A 189 -5.80 -21.20 -1.01
CA THR A 189 -6.79 -22.28 -1.16
C THR A 189 -6.16 -23.65 -1.39
N ASN A 190 -4.92 -23.72 -1.88
CA ASN A 190 -4.20 -24.98 -2.09
C ASN A 190 -3.38 -25.42 -0.86
N LEU A 191 -3.86 -25.10 0.35
CA LEU A 191 -3.24 -25.63 1.57
C LEU A 191 -3.46 -27.16 1.62
N PRO A 192 -2.43 -27.98 1.88
CA PRO A 192 -2.61 -29.41 2.11
C PRO A 192 -3.61 -29.59 3.27
N GLY A 193 -4.82 -30.05 2.95
CA GLY A 193 -5.93 -30.18 3.92
C GLY A 193 -7.29 -29.62 3.45
N GLN A 194 -7.37 -28.94 2.30
CA GLN A 194 -8.66 -28.50 1.73
C GLN A 194 -9.28 -29.48 0.70
N HIS A 195 -8.71 -30.69 0.56
CA HIS A 195 -9.37 -31.80 -0.11
C HIS A 195 -9.79 -32.81 0.95
N ILE A 196 -11.04 -32.69 1.42
CA ILE A 196 -11.79 -33.75 2.11
C ILE A 196 -12.99 -34.07 1.22
#